data_AF-A0A5Q3LC26-F1
#
_entry.id   AF-A0A5Q3LC26-F1
#
_cell.length_a   1.000
_cell.length_b   1.000
_cell.length_c   1.000
_cell.angle_alpha   90.00
_cell.angle_beta   90.00
_cell.angle_gamma   90.00
#
_symmetry.space_group_name_H-M   'P 1'
#
loop_
_entity.id
_entity.type
_entity.pdbx_description
1 polymer ?
#
loop_
_entity_poly.entity_id
_entity_poly.type
_entity_poly.pdbx_seq_one_letter_code
_entity_poly.pdbx_strand_id
1 'polypeptide(L)'
;MDPSAWDNVLYHGIFNGDAAKVDEACRNDPSLIRDYIDNKGKKTWLGFAADRGNTKVLSVMLDHGFNIDPLEMPYRSTPLISAVSFNHDEAVELLLTRGANPNIGRPLIGALNCNTLEKRFKYVKLLVEHGADVNRLYDLYGDSNNQFTVLDWANDPEIVDYLREKGAKTAAELKANG
;
A
#
# COMPACT_ATOMS: atom_id res chain seq x y z
N MET A 1 -7.11 29.87 17.08
CA MET A 1 -6.85 29.76 15.64
C MET A 1 -8.09 29.16 14.99
N ASP A 2 -8.43 29.59 13.78
CA ASP A 2 -9.50 29.01 12.96
C ASP A 2 -9.16 27.52 12.69
N PRO A 3 -10.11 26.57 12.86
CA PRO A 3 -9.92 25.16 12.48
C PRO A 3 -9.34 24.98 11.06
N SER A 4 -9.59 25.92 10.14
CA SER A 4 -9.03 25.90 8.78
C SER A 4 -7.51 26.14 8.71
N ALA A 5 -6.91 26.76 9.73
CA ALA A 5 -5.49 27.12 9.72
C ALA A 5 -4.59 25.89 9.87
N TRP A 6 -4.93 24.96 10.78
CA TRP A 6 -4.11 23.76 11.01
C TRP A 6 -4.30 22.71 9.91
N ASP A 7 -5.46 22.64 9.26
CA ASP A 7 -5.67 21.80 8.07
C ASP A 7 -4.71 22.21 6.94
N ASN A 8 -4.55 23.51 6.68
CA ASN A 8 -3.56 24.03 5.73
C ASN A 8 -2.12 23.72 6.13
N VAL A 9 -1.77 23.83 7.42
CA VAL A 9 -0.43 23.46 7.92
C VAL A 9 -0.16 21.98 7.70
N LEU A 10 -1.12 21.11 8.03
CA LEU A 10 -1.02 19.67 7.80
C LEU A 10 -0.85 19.36 6.31
N TYR A 11 -1.72 19.93 5.46
CA TYR A 11 -1.65 19.77 4.01
C TYR A 11 -0.26 20.12 3.47
N HIS A 12 0.25 21.32 3.81
CA HIS A 12 1.57 21.76 3.34
C HIS A 12 2.71 20.96 3.98
N GLY A 13 2.56 20.50 5.21
CA GLY A 13 3.51 19.62 5.87
C GLY A 13 3.66 18.30 5.12
N ILE A 14 2.55 17.63 4.82
CA ILE A 14 2.52 16.37 4.08
C ILE A 14 3.06 16.59 2.66
N PHE A 15 2.56 17.61 1.96
CA PHE A 15 2.93 17.86 0.57
C PHE A 15 4.41 18.21 0.45
N ASN A 16 4.96 19.06 1.31
CA ASN A 16 6.35 19.48 1.21
C ASN A 16 7.35 18.51 1.88
N GLY A 17 6.87 17.43 2.50
CA GLY A 17 7.74 16.49 3.22
C GLY A 17 8.24 17.01 4.57
N ASP A 18 7.57 18.00 5.15
CA ASP A 18 7.94 18.66 6.40
C ASP A 18 7.27 17.97 7.59
N ALA A 19 7.94 16.94 8.11
CA ALA A 19 7.47 16.15 9.23
C ALA A 19 7.28 16.96 10.52
N ALA A 20 8.03 18.07 10.71
CA ALA A 20 7.90 18.92 11.89
C ALA A 20 6.57 19.67 11.87
N LYS A 21 6.16 20.20 10.71
CA LYS A 21 4.84 20.83 10.55
C LYS A 21 3.68 19.86 10.69
N VAL A 22 3.85 18.63 10.18
CA VAL A 22 2.84 17.57 10.38
C VAL A 22 2.67 17.30 11.87
N ASP A 23 3.78 17.11 12.58
CA ASP A 23 3.74 16.86 14.02
C ASP A 23 3.14 18.05 14.80
N GLU A 24 3.55 19.28 14.47
CA GLU A 24 2.99 20.49 15.05
C GLU A 24 1.47 20.59 14.83
N ALA A 25 0.99 20.37 13.60
CA ALA A 25 -0.43 20.43 13.29
C ALA A 25 -1.22 19.39 14.09
N CYS A 26 -0.77 18.14 14.13
CA CYS A 26 -1.47 17.06 14.85
C CYS A 26 -1.47 17.27 16.37
N ARG A 27 -0.39 17.83 16.96
CA ARG A 27 -0.36 18.17 18.39
C ARG A 27 -1.30 19.31 18.75
N ASN A 28 -1.45 20.30 17.87
CA ASN A 28 -2.31 21.46 18.13
C ASN A 28 -3.78 21.19 17.82
N ASP A 29 -4.07 20.32 16.85
CA ASP A 29 -5.43 19.93 16.48
C ASP A 29 -5.52 18.41 16.18
N PRO A 30 -5.79 17.58 17.21
CA PRO A 30 -5.97 16.14 17.03
C PRO A 30 -7.15 15.76 16.14
N SER A 31 -8.11 16.66 15.86
CA SER A 31 -9.24 16.38 14.98
C SER A 31 -8.83 16.18 13.51
N LEU A 32 -7.60 16.56 13.17
CA LEU A 32 -7.01 16.37 11.84
C LEU A 32 -6.60 14.92 11.57
N ILE A 33 -6.50 14.08 12.60
CA ILE A 33 -6.15 12.66 12.49
C ILE A 33 -7.39 11.89 12.02
N ARG A 34 -7.67 11.99 10.72
CA ARG A 34 -8.81 11.37 10.06
C ARG A 34 -8.46 10.96 8.65
N ASP A 35 -9.25 10.05 8.10
CA ASP A 35 -9.18 9.71 6.69
C ASP A 35 -9.59 10.94 5.86
N TYR A 36 -8.61 11.58 5.24
CA TYR A 36 -8.86 12.60 4.21
C TYR A 36 -9.21 11.91 2.91
N ILE A 37 -10.12 12.51 2.16
CA ILE A 37 -10.46 12.08 0.82
C ILE A 37 -10.29 13.31 -0.05
N ASP A 38 -9.37 13.23 -1.02
CA ASP A 38 -9.26 14.32 -2.00
C ASP A 38 -10.57 14.51 -2.78
N ASN A 39 -10.71 15.64 -3.47
CA ASN A 39 -11.92 15.96 -4.25
C ASN A 39 -12.25 14.94 -5.36
N LYS A 40 -11.35 13.97 -5.61
CA LYS A 40 -11.51 12.89 -6.59
C LYS A 40 -11.90 11.56 -5.95
N GLY A 41 -11.97 11.47 -4.62
CA GLY A 41 -12.31 10.24 -3.93
C GLY A 41 -11.16 9.23 -3.82
N LYS A 42 -9.89 9.63 -4.06
CA LYS A 42 -8.86 8.65 -4.45
C LYS A 42 -7.74 8.42 -3.45
N LYS A 43 -7.41 9.40 -2.60
CA LYS A 43 -6.19 9.34 -1.77
C LYS A 43 -6.41 9.85 -0.36
N THR A 44 -5.88 9.11 0.60
CA THR A 44 -5.78 9.52 2.00
C THR A 44 -4.52 10.33 2.26
N TRP A 45 -4.48 11.04 3.39
CA TRP A 45 -3.28 11.74 3.84
C TRP A 45 -2.06 10.82 3.83
N LEU A 46 -2.20 9.63 4.42
CA LEU A 46 -1.13 8.65 4.50
C LEU A 46 -0.77 8.08 3.12
N GLY A 47 -1.77 7.93 2.23
CA GLY A 47 -1.57 7.58 0.83
C GLY A 47 -0.74 8.61 0.07
N PHE A 48 -0.97 9.91 0.28
CA PHE A 48 -0.15 10.97 -0.33
C PHE A 48 1.31 10.96 0.16
N ALA A 49 1.53 10.74 1.45
CA ALA A 49 2.88 10.62 1.99
C ALA A 49 3.62 9.39 1.41
N ALA A 50 2.92 8.28 1.26
CA ALA A 50 3.45 7.04 0.67
C ALA A 50 3.74 7.16 -0.83
N ASP A 51 2.86 7.80 -1.60
CA ASP A 51 3.02 8.13 -3.02
C ASP A 51 4.28 8.95 -3.31
N ARG A 52 4.70 9.79 -2.35
CA ARG A 52 5.92 10.60 -2.42
C ARG A 52 7.15 9.93 -1.81
N GLY A 53 7.00 8.78 -1.15
CA GLY A 53 8.11 8.11 -0.46
C GLY A 53 8.63 8.88 0.76
N ASN A 54 7.84 9.81 1.31
CA ASN A 54 8.26 10.67 2.43
C ASN A 54 8.21 9.90 3.76
N THR A 55 9.18 9.02 4.00
CA THR A 55 9.20 8.11 5.17
C THR A 55 9.18 8.83 6.52
N LYS A 56 9.82 9.99 6.64
CA LYS A 56 9.76 10.81 7.87
C LYS A 56 8.35 11.29 8.17
N VAL A 57 7.64 11.76 7.14
CA VAL A 57 6.24 12.18 7.26
C VAL A 57 5.35 10.98 7.59
N LEU A 58 5.53 9.85 6.87
CA LEU A 58 4.82 8.61 7.16
C LEU A 58 5.00 8.17 8.61
N SER A 59 6.23 8.17 9.12
CA SER A 59 6.52 7.80 10.51
C SER A 59 5.75 8.67 11.48
N VAL A 60 5.87 10.00 11.37
CA VAL A 60 5.18 10.95 12.27
C VAL A 60 3.66 10.76 12.21
N MET A 61 3.09 10.61 11.02
CA MET A 61 1.65 10.39 10.88
C MET A 61 1.20 9.07 11.53
N LEU A 62 1.96 7.99 11.33
CA LEU A 62 1.67 6.71 11.98
C LEU A 62 1.83 6.81 13.51
N ASP A 63 2.79 7.58 14.01
CA ASP A 63 2.99 7.82 15.44
C ASP A 63 1.82 8.61 16.05
N HIS A 64 1.18 9.49 15.27
CA HIS A 64 -0.07 10.17 15.62
C HIS A 64 -1.34 9.32 15.45
N GLY A 65 -1.23 8.08 14.94
CA GLY A 65 -2.37 7.16 14.83
C GLY A 65 -3.22 7.32 13.57
N PHE A 66 -2.67 7.87 12.48
CA PHE A 66 -3.35 7.83 11.18
C PHE A 66 -3.63 6.38 10.76
N ASN A 67 -4.79 6.15 10.17
CA ASN A 67 -5.20 4.82 9.72
C ASN A 67 -4.27 4.31 8.61
N ILE A 68 -3.55 3.21 8.88
CA ILE A 68 -2.61 2.60 7.95
C ILE A 68 -3.32 1.90 6.77
N ASP A 69 -4.56 1.47 6.98
CA ASP A 69 -5.34 0.66 6.05
C ASP A 69 -6.76 1.24 5.85
N PRO A 70 -6.89 2.42 5.21
CA PRO A 70 -8.19 3.02 4.93
C PRO A 70 -8.99 2.17 3.93
N LEU A 71 -10.09 1.57 4.41
CA LEU A 71 -10.91 0.60 3.65
C LEU A 71 -12.03 1.24 2.82
N GLU A 72 -12.43 2.48 3.11
CA GLU A 72 -13.59 3.13 2.50
C GLU A 72 -13.30 3.84 1.16
N MET A 73 -12.20 3.50 0.49
CA MET A 73 -11.85 4.15 -0.77
C MET A 73 -12.44 3.38 -1.97
N PRO A 74 -13.06 4.06 -2.96
CA PRO A 74 -13.65 3.44 -4.15
C PRO A 74 -12.65 2.63 -5.00
N TYR A 75 -11.34 2.81 -4.78
CA TYR A 75 -10.27 2.10 -5.47
C TYR A 75 -9.48 1.14 -4.57
N ARG A 76 -9.84 1.01 -3.28
CA ARG A 76 -9.09 0.21 -2.27
C ARG A 76 -7.57 0.46 -2.33
N SER A 77 -7.18 1.70 -2.61
CA SER A 77 -5.78 2.11 -2.75
C SER A 77 -5.22 2.44 -1.38
N THR A 78 -4.51 1.49 -0.78
CA THR A 78 -3.84 1.70 0.52
C THR A 78 -2.55 2.49 0.36
N PRO A 79 -2.03 3.09 1.45
CA PRO A 79 -0.67 3.63 1.50
C PRO A 79 0.38 2.63 1.00
N LEU A 80 0.25 1.34 1.37
CA LEU A 80 1.15 0.29 0.92
C LEU A 80 1.13 0.12 -0.61
N ILE A 81 -0.05 0.10 -1.24
CA ILE A 81 -0.16 0.03 -2.71
C ILE A 81 0.51 1.25 -3.36
N SER A 82 0.36 2.44 -2.76
CA SER A 82 0.97 3.66 -3.28
C SER A 82 2.50 3.57 -3.21
N ALA A 83 3.07 3.18 -2.07
CA ALA A 83 4.52 2.99 -1.91
C ALA A 83 5.09 1.97 -2.92
N VAL A 84 4.41 0.82 -3.10
CA VAL A 84 4.79 -0.22 -4.07
C VAL A 84 4.73 0.31 -5.51
N SER A 85 3.63 0.94 -5.90
CA SER A 85 3.41 1.40 -7.29
C SER A 85 4.42 2.46 -7.72
N PHE A 86 4.87 3.28 -6.76
CA PHE A 86 5.85 4.34 -7.00
C PHE A 86 7.29 3.94 -6.65
N ASN A 87 7.53 2.66 -6.34
CA ASN A 87 8.86 2.09 -6.12
C ASN A 87 9.64 2.72 -4.94
N HIS A 88 8.94 3.08 -3.86
CA HIS A 88 9.53 3.68 -2.65
C HIS A 88 9.89 2.61 -1.60
N ASP A 89 11.11 2.09 -1.67
CA ASP A 89 11.58 0.95 -0.87
C ASP A 89 11.39 1.16 0.64
N GLU A 90 11.90 2.28 1.16
CA GLU A 90 11.87 2.57 2.59
C GLU A 90 10.43 2.81 3.08
N ALA A 91 9.54 3.31 2.22
CA ALA A 91 8.13 3.47 2.55
C ALA A 91 7.39 2.12 2.59
N VAL A 92 7.70 1.21 1.66
CA VAL A 92 7.17 -0.17 1.68
C VAL A 92 7.60 -0.88 2.96
N GLU A 93 8.90 -0.85 3.27
CA GLU A 93 9.45 -1.49 4.47
C GLU A 93 8.86 -0.88 5.77
N LEU A 94 8.76 0.45 5.84
CA LEU A 94 8.15 1.14 6.99
C LEU A 94 6.69 0.72 7.18
N LEU A 95 5.87 0.79 6.13
CA LEU A 95 4.44 0.47 6.23
C LEU A 95 4.21 -0.98 6.66
N LEU A 96 4.94 -1.93 6.08
CA LEU A 96 4.86 -3.34 6.45
C LEU A 96 5.31 -3.58 7.90
N THR A 97 6.42 -2.98 8.32
CA THR A 97 6.91 -3.06 9.70
C THR A 97 5.93 -2.45 10.71
N ARG A 98 5.16 -1.43 10.28
CA ARG A 98 4.11 -0.78 11.09
C ARG A 98 2.76 -1.50 11.02
N GLY A 99 2.71 -2.68 10.38
CA GLY A 99 1.53 -3.56 10.39
C GLY A 99 0.52 -3.31 9.27
N ALA A 100 0.90 -2.63 8.17
CA ALA A 100 0.05 -2.51 7.00
C ALA A 100 -0.32 -3.90 6.47
N ASN A 101 -1.60 -4.14 6.23
CA ASN A 101 -2.08 -5.44 5.76
C ASN A 101 -1.76 -5.62 4.26
N PRO A 102 -0.88 -6.58 3.88
CA PRO A 102 -0.54 -6.81 2.48
C PRO A 102 -1.66 -7.51 1.69
N ASN A 103 -2.81 -7.77 2.32
CA ASN A 103 -3.99 -8.38 1.71
C ASN A 103 -5.13 -7.37 1.50
N ILE A 104 -4.88 -6.06 1.54
CA ILE A 104 -5.87 -5.07 1.10
C ILE A 104 -5.55 -4.61 -0.31
N GLY A 105 -6.54 -4.66 -1.20
CA GLY A 105 -6.35 -4.38 -2.63
C GLY A 105 -5.52 -5.45 -3.32
N ARG A 106 -4.48 -5.07 -4.07
CA ARG A 106 -3.65 -5.99 -4.89
C ARG A 106 -2.14 -5.67 -4.85
N PRO A 107 -1.49 -5.49 -3.68
CA PRO A 107 -0.09 -5.05 -3.61
C PRO A 107 0.88 -6.06 -4.23
N LEU A 108 0.63 -7.38 -4.12
CA LEU A 108 1.44 -8.39 -4.82
C LEU A 108 1.42 -8.21 -6.34
N ILE A 109 0.25 -7.92 -6.92
CA ILE A 109 0.14 -7.63 -8.37
C ILE A 109 0.85 -6.32 -8.70
N GLY A 110 0.73 -5.31 -7.83
CA GLY A 110 1.47 -4.05 -7.96
C GLY A 110 2.99 -4.27 -7.96
N ALA A 111 3.50 -5.15 -7.10
CA ALA A 111 4.92 -5.48 -7.02
C ALA A 111 5.44 -6.12 -8.30
N LEU A 112 4.62 -6.91 -9.01
CA LEU A 112 4.99 -7.49 -10.31
C LEU A 112 5.07 -6.45 -11.45
N ASN A 113 4.56 -5.23 -11.24
CA ASN A 113 4.60 -4.16 -12.23
C ASN A 113 5.79 -3.19 -12.04
N CYS A 114 6.68 -3.45 -11.07
CA CYS A 114 7.86 -2.61 -10.85
C CYS A 114 8.86 -2.69 -12.02
N ASN A 115 9.61 -1.61 -12.23
CA ASN A 115 10.41 -1.39 -13.43
C ASN A 115 11.59 -2.38 -13.60
N THR A 116 12.12 -2.94 -12.52
CA THR A 116 13.28 -3.86 -12.55
C THR A 116 12.96 -5.18 -11.88
N LEU A 117 13.55 -6.28 -12.38
CA LEU A 117 13.38 -7.61 -11.80
C LEU A 117 13.78 -7.65 -10.32
N GLU A 118 14.93 -7.04 -9.97
CA GLU A 118 15.40 -6.92 -8.60
C GLU A 118 14.34 -6.31 -7.67
N LYS A 119 13.70 -5.23 -8.10
CA LYS A 119 12.68 -4.55 -7.30
C LYS A 119 11.39 -5.36 -7.22
N ARG A 120 10.95 -5.97 -8.32
CA ARG A 120 9.80 -6.89 -8.32
C ARG A 120 10.02 -8.02 -7.31
N PHE A 121 11.19 -8.66 -7.36
CA PHE A 121 11.55 -9.75 -6.47
C PHE A 121 11.64 -9.30 -5.01
N LYS A 122 12.30 -8.16 -4.74
CA LYS A 122 12.37 -7.55 -3.40
C LYS A 122 10.99 -7.34 -2.80
N TYR A 123 10.08 -6.71 -3.54
CA TYR A 123 8.74 -6.40 -3.02
C TYR A 123 7.86 -7.65 -2.87
N VAL A 124 7.91 -8.59 -3.82
CA VAL A 124 7.20 -9.88 -3.66
C VAL A 124 7.67 -10.57 -2.38
N LYS A 125 8.98 -10.65 -2.16
CA LYS A 125 9.55 -11.24 -0.95
C LYS A 125 9.09 -10.53 0.32
N LEU A 126 9.23 -9.20 0.39
CA LEU A 126 8.81 -8.41 1.54
C LEU A 126 7.32 -8.58 1.86
N LEU A 127 6.46 -8.56 0.85
CA LEU A 127 5.02 -8.72 1.01
C LEU A 127 4.68 -10.12 1.54
N VAL A 128 5.27 -11.17 0.97
CA VAL A 128 5.05 -12.56 1.43
C VAL A 128 5.57 -12.78 2.84
N GLU A 129 6.73 -12.24 3.19
CA GLU A 129 7.29 -12.30 4.56
C GLU A 129 6.40 -11.62 5.60
N HIS A 130 5.61 -10.63 5.20
CA HIS A 130 4.62 -9.95 6.05
C HIS A 130 3.21 -10.53 5.92
N GLY A 131 3.06 -11.73 5.33
CA GLY A 131 1.80 -12.48 5.31
C GLY A 131 0.88 -12.20 4.13
N ALA A 132 1.41 -11.76 2.99
CA ALA A 132 0.62 -11.70 1.76
C ALA A 132 0.18 -13.11 1.31
N ASP A 133 -1.11 -13.25 1.00
CA ASP A 133 -1.69 -14.50 0.50
C ASP A 133 -1.34 -14.71 -0.98
N VAL A 134 -0.41 -15.63 -1.22
CA VAL A 134 0.06 -16.02 -2.55
C VAL A 134 -0.98 -16.82 -3.36
N ASN A 135 -2.03 -17.32 -2.72
CA ASN A 135 -3.12 -18.06 -3.37
C ASN A 135 -4.40 -17.23 -3.50
N ARG A 136 -4.34 -15.93 -3.20
CA ARG A 136 -5.49 -15.05 -3.34
C ARG A 136 -5.98 -15.00 -4.78
N LEU A 137 -7.28 -15.23 -4.94
CA LEU A 137 -7.97 -15.08 -6.21
C LEU A 137 -8.39 -13.61 -6.42
N TYR A 138 -8.13 -13.13 -7.63
CA TYR A 138 -8.49 -11.82 -8.08
C TYR A 138 -9.37 -11.91 -9.33
N ASP A 139 -10.50 -11.21 -9.33
CA ASP A 139 -11.35 -11.13 -10.53
C ASP A 139 -10.65 -10.29 -11.61
N LEU A 140 -10.59 -10.81 -12.83
CA LEU A 140 -10.10 -10.10 -13.99
C LEU A 140 -11.22 -9.23 -14.56
N TYR A 141 -10.98 -7.92 -14.65
CA TYR A 141 -12.00 -6.95 -15.09
C TYR A 141 -13.34 -7.00 -14.31
N GLY A 142 -13.32 -7.52 -13.08
CA GLY A 142 -14.52 -7.68 -12.25
C GLY A 142 -15.39 -8.89 -12.60
N ASP A 143 -14.92 -9.79 -13.47
CA ASP A 143 -15.61 -11.05 -13.77
C ASP A 143 -15.18 -12.15 -12.78
N SER A 144 -16.09 -12.54 -11.89
CA SER A 144 -15.87 -13.59 -10.89
C SER A 144 -15.65 -14.97 -11.49
N ASN A 145 -16.00 -15.20 -12.76
CA ASN A 145 -15.72 -16.47 -13.43
C ASN A 145 -14.29 -16.51 -13.99
N ASN A 146 -13.69 -15.34 -14.18
CA ASN A 146 -12.36 -15.18 -14.76
C ASN A 146 -11.37 -14.67 -13.70
N GLN A 147 -10.92 -15.59 -12.86
CA GLN A 147 -10.04 -15.30 -11.73
C GLN A 147 -8.59 -15.71 -12.00
N PHE A 148 -7.67 -14.97 -11.40
CA PHE A 148 -6.23 -15.24 -11.45
C PHE A 148 -5.59 -15.06 -10.08
N THR A 149 -4.44 -15.69 -9.87
CA THR A 149 -3.57 -15.55 -8.69
C THR A 149 -2.35 -14.70 -9.03
N VAL A 150 -1.53 -14.34 -8.02
CA VAL A 150 -0.23 -13.70 -8.29
C VAL A 150 0.67 -14.55 -9.19
N LEU A 151 0.57 -15.89 -9.07
CA LEU A 151 1.37 -16.80 -9.87
C LEU A 151 0.94 -16.79 -11.35
N ASP A 152 -0.36 -16.72 -11.64
CA ASP A 152 -0.87 -16.59 -13.02
C ASP A 152 -0.38 -15.30 -13.71
N TRP A 153 -0.08 -14.27 -12.92
CA TRP A 153 0.36 -12.96 -13.42
C TRP A 153 1.89 -12.82 -13.50
N ALA A 154 2.64 -13.70 -12.82
CA ALA A 154 4.09 -13.64 -12.76
C ALA A 154 4.71 -14.22 -14.05
N ASN A 155 5.58 -13.44 -14.69
CA ASN A 155 6.28 -13.85 -15.93
C ASN A 155 7.79 -14.10 -15.72
N ASP A 156 8.36 -13.62 -14.62
CA ASP A 156 9.78 -13.77 -14.34
C ASP A 156 10.07 -15.14 -13.67
N PRO A 157 10.94 -15.99 -14.22
CA PRO A 157 11.19 -17.34 -13.70
C PRO A 157 11.60 -17.36 -12.21
N GLU A 158 12.46 -16.44 -11.79
CA GLU A 158 12.92 -16.36 -10.40
C GLU A 158 11.78 -16.06 -9.42
N ILE A 159 10.87 -15.14 -9.79
CA ILE A 159 9.67 -14.84 -9.00
C ILE A 159 8.72 -16.04 -8.99
N VAL A 160 8.53 -16.69 -10.13
CA VAL A 160 7.69 -17.89 -10.26
C VAL A 160 8.19 -19.00 -9.32
N ASP A 161 9.49 -19.28 -9.36
CA ASP A 161 10.12 -20.32 -8.52
C ASP A 161 9.95 -19.99 -7.03
N TYR A 162 10.19 -18.74 -6.63
CA TYR A 162 9.97 -18.30 -5.25
C TYR A 162 8.51 -18.42 -4.83
N LEU A 163 7.56 -17.97 -5.64
CA LEU A 163 6.13 -18.08 -5.33
C LEU A 163 5.71 -19.55 -5.18
N ARG A 164 6.19 -20.43 -6.07
CA ARG A 164 5.97 -21.88 -5.97
C ARG A 164 6.56 -22.48 -4.70
N GLU A 165 7.76 -22.08 -4.30
CA GLU A 165 8.38 -22.46 -3.02
C GLU A 165 7.50 -22.06 -1.83
N LYS A 166 6.83 -20.90 -1.91
CA LYS A 166 5.88 -20.42 -0.89
C LYS A 166 4.48 -21.03 -1.02
N GLY A 167 4.31 -22.04 -1.87
CA GLY A 167 3.05 -22.77 -2.03
C GLY A 167 2.02 -22.07 -2.89
N ALA A 168 2.44 -21.11 -3.74
CA ALA A 168 1.55 -20.50 -4.71
C ALA A 168 1.09 -21.51 -5.77
N LYS A 169 -0.19 -21.42 -6.10
CA LYS A 169 -0.87 -22.23 -7.12
C LYS A 169 -1.54 -21.30 -8.12
N THR A 170 -1.70 -21.79 -9.35
CA THR A 170 -2.49 -21.09 -10.36
C THR A 170 -3.97 -21.17 -9.99
N ALA A 171 -4.79 -20.27 -10.53
CA ALA A 171 -6.24 -20.33 -10.32
C ALA A 171 -6.84 -21.65 -10.84
N ALA A 172 -6.27 -22.21 -11.92
CA ALA A 172 -6.66 -23.51 -12.45
C ALA A 172 -6.35 -24.66 -11.48
N GLU A 173 -5.16 -24.66 -10.87
CA GLU A 173 -4.76 -25.65 -9.87
C GLU A 173 -5.59 -25.57 -8.59
N LEU A 174 -5.98 -24.37 -8.16
CA LEU A 174 -6.85 -24.19 -7.00
C LEU A 174 -8.24 -24.76 -7.27
N LYS A 175 -8.80 -24.54 -8.47
CA LYS A 175 -10.12 -25.07 -8.88
C LYS A 175 -10.12 -26.59 -9.05
N ALA A 176 -9.02 -27.20 -9.48
CA ALA A 176 -8.92 -28.65 -9.66
C ALA A 176 -8.87 -29.44 -8.34
N ASN A 177 -8.63 -28.77 -7.21
CA ASN A 177 -8.45 -29.39 -5.89
C ASN A 177 -9.58 -29.06 -4.90
N GLY A 178 -10.67 -28.42 -5.35
CA GLY A 178 -11.86 -28.09 -4.56
C GLY A 178 -13.09 -28.83 -5.06
#